data_AF-A0A841T4N6-F1
#
_entry.id   AF-A0A841T4N6-F1
#
_cell.length_a   1.000
_cell.length_b   1.000
_cell.length_c   1.000
_cell.angle_alpha   90.00
_cell.angle_beta   90.00
_cell.angle_gamma   90.00
#
_symmetry.space_group_name_H-M   'P 1'
#
loop_
_entity.id
_entity.type
_entity.pdbx_description
1 polymer ?
#
loop_
_entity_poly.entity_id
_entity_poly.type
_entity_poly.pdbx_seq_one_letter_code
_entity_poly.pdbx_strand_id
1 'polypeptide(L)'
;MPAEVKPKSHKTAPGDASMLRPTRAGFIRMRGKTDNGRRWYQEVDPELAMTLVREHAAVVINRHTIRRIYSNKEFRRMILTRDNYICHFCGKYGDTIDHLLPRAKGGHTTPVNCVCACNECNQSKADRDLEEFIGSAE
;
A
#
# COMPACT_ATOMS: atom_id res chain seq x y z
N MET A 1 -6.07 -28.58 5.92
CA MET A 1 -7.11 -27.57 6.18
C MET A 1 -6.38 -26.30 6.59
N PRO A 2 -6.16 -25.31 5.71
CA PRO A 2 -5.43 -24.11 6.11
C PRO A 2 -6.26 -23.34 7.13
N ALA A 3 -5.63 -23.00 8.25
CA ALA A 3 -6.27 -22.28 9.34
C ALA A 3 -6.74 -20.90 8.87
N GLU A 4 -8.02 -20.61 9.07
CA GLU A 4 -8.58 -19.27 8.88
C GLU A 4 -7.79 -18.29 9.76
N VAL A 5 -6.92 -17.49 9.15
CA VAL A 5 -6.29 -16.35 9.81
C VAL A 5 -7.37 -15.31 10.03
N LYS A 6 -8.05 -15.40 11.18
CA LYS A 6 -9.05 -14.40 11.57
C LYS A 6 -8.38 -13.01 11.57
N PRO A 7 -8.83 -12.07 10.72
CA PRO A 7 -8.27 -10.73 10.71
C PRO A 7 -8.48 -10.10 12.10
N LYS A 8 -7.40 -9.58 12.69
CA LYS A 8 -7.48 -8.85 13.96
C LYS A 8 -8.53 -7.76 13.81
N SER A 9 -9.60 -7.82 14.61
CA SER A 9 -10.74 -6.90 14.59
C SER A 9 -10.27 -5.44 14.71
N HIS A 10 -10.03 -4.78 13.58
CA HIS A 10 -9.86 -3.34 13.54
C HIS A 10 -11.27 -2.76 13.54
N LYS A 11 -11.77 -2.43 14.75
CA LYS A 11 -13.08 -1.82 15.00
C LYS A 11 -13.17 -0.37 14.47
N THR A 12 -12.82 -0.15 13.22
CA THR A 12 -13.08 1.09 12.51
C THR A 12 -13.42 0.67 11.10
N ALA A 13 -14.71 0.72 10.75
CA ALA A 13 -15.15 0.62 9.37
C ALA A 13 -14.27 1.55 8.52
N PRO A 14 -13.90 1.16 7.29
CA PRO A 14 -13.23 2.07 6.38
C PRO A 14 -14.16 3.27 6.21
N GLY A 15 -13.85 4.37 6.92
CA GLY A 15 -14.65 5.59 6.82
C GLY A 15 -14.69 6.01 5.36
N ASP A 16 -15.85 6.43 4.91
CA ASP A 16 -16.05 6.80 3.51
C ASP A 16 -15.06 7.92 3.14
N ALA A 17 -14.24 7.68 2.11
CA ALA A 17 -13.27 8.65 1.60
C ALA A 17 -13.95 9.99 1.22
N SER A 18 -15.26 9.96 0.93
CA SER A 18 -16.09 11.14 0.67
C SER A 18 -16.16 12.13 1.84
N MET A 19 -15.83 11.70 3.06
CA MET A 19 -15.81 12.56 4.26
C MET A 19 -14.55 13.43 4.37
N LEU A 20 -13.52 13.16 3.58
CA LEU A 20 -12.28 13.91 3.64
C LEU A 20 -12.47 15.32 3.08
N ARG A 21 -11.91 16.29 3.79
CA ARG A 21 -11.89 17.71 3.43
C ARG A 21 -10.46 18.21 3.63
N PRO A 22 -9.83 18.84 2.63
CA PRO A 22 -8.53 19.46 2.81
C PRO A 22 -8.55 20.47 3.96
N THR A 23 -7.41 20.63 4.64
CA THR A 23 -7.24 21.73 5.58
C THR A 23 -7.21 23.08 4.83
N ARG A 24 -7.19 24.20 5.57
CA ARG A 24 -7.03 25.54 4.96
C ARG A 24 -5.76 25.68 4.10
N ALA A 25 -4.74 24.87 4.38
CA ALA A 25 -3.48 24.84 3.64
C ALA A 25 -3.48 23.81 2.49
N GLY A 26 -4.61 23.16 2.18
CA GLY A 26 -4.76 22.29 1.02
C GLY A 26 -4.39 20.81 1.22
N PHE A 27 -3.89 20.40 2.39
CA PHE A 27 -3.46 19.01 2.63
C PHE A 27 -4.38 18.22 3.57
N ILE A 28 -4.24 16.90 3.58
CA ILE A 28 -4.76 15.97 4.60
C ILE A 28 -3.62 15.50 5.50
N ARG A 29 -3.88 15.38 6.81
CA ARG A 29 -2.89 14.79 7.73
C ARG A 29 -2.95 13.28 7.67
N MET A 30 -1.83 12.63 7.42
CA MET A 30 -1.69 11.19 7.56
C MET A 30 -0.86 10.88 8.80
N ARG A 31 -1.28 9.86 9.55
CA ARG A 31 -0.49 9.32 10.66
C ARG A 31 -0.34 7.81 10.55
N GLY A 32 0.69 7.27 11.17
CA GLY A 32 0.89 5.82 11.24
C GLY A 32 1.80 5.41 12.38
N LYS A 33 2.19 4.14 12.35
CA LYS A 33 3.20 3.57 13.23
C LYS A 33 4.29 2.92 12.40
N THR A 34 5.52 3.05 12.83
CA THR A 34 6.65 2.26 12.37
C THR A 34 6.56 0.82 12.92
N ASP A 35 7.43 -0.07 12.45
CA ASP A 35 7.47 -1.46 12.91
C ASP A 35 7.84 -1.60 14.40
N ASN A 36 8.54 -0.62 14.98
CA ASN A 36 8.82 -0.55 16.42
C ASN A 36 7.76 0.21 17.22
N GLY A 37 6.62 0.55 16.60
CA GLY A 37 5.49 1.19 17.26
C GLY A 37 5.59 2.71 17.44
N ARG A 38 6.69 3.34 17.02
CA ARG A 38 6.83 4.81 17.04
C ARG A 38 5.80 5.44 16.10
N ARG A 39 5.14 6.49 16.58
CA ARG A 39 4.15 7.22 15.78
C ARG A 39 4.85 8.21 14.86
N TRP A 40 4.30 8.38 13.66
CA TRP A 40 4.76 9.36 12.70
C TRP A 40 3.57 10.11 12.09
N TYR A 41 3.86 11.27 11.51
CA TYR A 41 2.89 12.14 10.85
C TYR A 41 3.47 12.63 9.51
N GLN A 42 2.61 12.83 8.53
CA GLN A 42 2.95 13.36 7.22
C GLN A 42 1.77 14.16 6.67
N GLU A 43 2.06 15.22 5.93
CA GLU A 43 1.08 15.94 5.14
C GLU A 43 1.02 15.31 3.75
N VAL A 44 -0.19 14.97 3.30
CA VAL A 44 -0.41 14.33 2.01
C VAL A 44 -1.43 15.09 1.19
N ASP A 45 -1.30 14.99 -0.11
CA ASP A 45 -2.29 15.49 -1.06
C ASP A 45 -3.67 14.83 -0.80
N PRO A 46 -4.79 15.57 -0.90
CA PRO A 46 -6.12 15.03 -0.70
C PRO A 46 -6.46 13.86 -1.62
N GLU A 47 -6.03 13.87 -2.87
CA GLU A 47 -6.27 12.79 -3.84
C GLU A 47 -5.57 11.50 -3.39
N LEU A 48 -4.29 11.61 -3.01
CA LEU A 48 -3.55 10.49 -2.41
C LEU A 48 -4.27 9.96 -1.16
N ALA A 49 -4.72 10.85 -0.28
CA ALA A 49 -5.42 10.44 0.94
C ALA A 49 -6.71 9.65 0.63
N MET A 50 -7.47 10.09 -0.37
CA MET A 50 -8.68 9.40 -0.83
C MET A 50 -8.34 8.02 -1.41
N THR A 51 -7.31 7.92 -2.25
CA THR A 51 -6.87 6.64 -2.83
C THR A 51 -6.44 5.66 -1.75
N LEU A 52 -5.65 6.10 -0.77
CA LEU A 52 -5.24 5.25 0.35
C LEU A 52 -6.42 4.71 1.16
N VAL A 53 -7.49 5.49 1.33
CA VAL A 53 -8.70 5.03 2.03
C VAL A 53 -9.52 4.08 1.17
N ARG A 54 -9.79 4.43 -0.09
CA ARG A 54 -10.56 3.60 -1.04
C ARG A 54 -9.93 2.23 -1.23
N GLU A 55 -8.61 2.19 -1.32
CA GLU A 55 -7.88 0.94 -1.53
C GLU A 55 -7.53 0.22 -0.21
N HIS A 56 -8.16 0.60 0.91
CA HIS A 56 -8.03 -0.06 2.22
C HIS A 56 -6.61 -0.04 2.81
N ALA A 57 -5.80 0.96 2.46
CA ALA A 57 -4.47 1.16 3.03
C ALA A 57 -4.50 2.09 4.26
N ALA A 58 -5.54 2.93 4.38
CA ALA A 58 -5.77 3.85 5.48
C ALA A 58 -7.24 3.88 5.89
N VAL A 59 -7.51 4.37 7.10
CA VAL A 59 -8.85 4.67 7.61
C VAL A 59 -8.99 6.15 7.93
N VAL A 60 -10.19 6.71 7.71
CA VAL A 60 -10.52 8.07 8.13
C VAL A 60 -10.62 8.11 9.67
N ILE A 61 -9.92 9.06 10.28
CA ILE A 61 -10.01 9.34 11.72
C ILE A 61 -10.93 10.52 11.98
N ASN A 62 -10.79 11.56 11.15
CA ASN A 62 -11.66 12.72 11.12
C ASN A 62 -11.58 13.33 9.71
N ARG A 63 -12.39 14.36 9.44
CA ARG A 63 -12.47 15.00 8.12
C ARG A 63 -11.14 15.51 7.55
N HIS A 64 -10.11 15.73 8.36
CA HIS A 64 -8.79 16.22 7.93
C HIS A 64 -7.65 15.23 8.22
N THR A 65 -7.95 14.01 8.69
CA THR A 65 -6.92 13.08 9.13
C THR A 65 -7.24 11.64 8.79
N ILE A 66 -6.30 10.98 8.12
CA ILE A 66 -6.30 9.54 7.90
C ILE A 66 -5.21 8.85 8.73
N ARG A 67 -5.38 7.56 8.95
CA ARG A 67 -4.39 6.72 9.62
C ARG A 67 -4.07 5.49 8.77
N ARG A 68 -2.79 5.23 8.51
CA ARG A 68 -2.33 3.96 7.92
C ARG A 68 -2.75 2.79 8.81
N ILE A 69 -3.31 1.77 8.18
CA ILE A 69 -3.79 0.57 8.89
C ILE A 69 -2.61 -0.28 9.34
N TYR A 70 -1.61 -0.42 8.47
CA TYR A 70 -0.48 -1.32 8.64
C TYR A 70 0.84 -0.55 8.81
N SER A 71 1.74 -1.08 9.64
CA SER A 71 3.18 -0.82 9.52
C SER A 71 3.74 -1.45 8.23
N ASN A 72 5.02 -1.20 7.90
CA ASN A 72 5.64 -1.79 6.70
C ASN A 72 5.70 -3.32 6.79
N LYS A 73 6.16 -3.85 7.94
CA LYS A 73 6.23 -5.29 8.19
C LYS A 73 4.85 -5.95 8.20
N GLU A 74 3.86 -5.30 8.81
CA GLU A 74 2.48 -5.79 8.84
C GLU A 74 1.88 -5.81 7.44
N PHE A 75 2.12 -4.78 6.63
CA PHE A 75 1.63 -4.68 5.27
C PHE A 75 2.20 -5.80 4.39
N ARG A 76 3.52 -5.99 4.42
CA ARG A 76 4.19 -7.07 3.68
C ARG A 76 3.61 -8.43 4.06
N ARG A 77 3.50 -8.71 5.37
CA ARG A 77 2.93 -9.96 5.86
C ARG A 77 1.49 -10.16 5.37
N MET A 78 0.68 -9.11 5.40
CA MET A 78 -0.71 -9.14 4.96
C MET A 78 -0.81 -9.55 3.48
N ILE A 79 -0.04 -8.92 2.59
CA ILE A 79 -0.03 -9.25 1.15
C ILE A 79 0.43 -10.70 0.92
N LEU A 80 1.57 -11.10 1.50
CA LEU A 80 2.11 -12.46 1.31
C LEU A 80 1.13 -13.53 1.80
N THR A 81 0.49 -13.29 2.95
CA THR A 81 -0.49 -14.24 3.52
C THR A 81 -1.76 -14.28 2.67
N ARG A 82 -2.27 -13.13 2.22
CA ARG A 82 -3.45 -13.03 1.34
C ARG A 82 -3.25 -13.82 0.05
N ASP A 83 -2.05 -13.73 -0.52
CA ASP A 83 -1.70 -14.35 -1.81
C ASP A 83 -1.12 -15.76 -1.65
N ASN A 84 -1.19 -16.35 -0.45
CA ASN A 84 -0.66 -17.69 -0.14
C ASN A 84 0.82 -17.89 -0.51
N TYR A 85 1.63 -16.83 -0.48
CA TYR A 85 3.02 -16.86 -0.93
C TYR A 85 3.19 -17.35 -2.38
N ILE A 86 2.19 -17.13 -3.23
CA ILE A 86 2.22 -17.46 -4.66
C ILE A 86 2.52 -16.18 -5.43
N CYS A 87 3.58 -16.21 -6.23
CA CYS A 87 3.95 -15.12 -7.11
C CYS A 87 2.84 -14.87 -8.14
N HIS A 88 2.34 -13.64 -8.18
CA HIS A 88 1.30 -13.22 -9.10
C HIS A 88 1.69 -13.42 -10.57
N PHE A 89 2.98 -13.27 -10.90
CA PHE A 89 3.45 -13.27 -12.28
C PHE A 89 3.74 -14.67 -12.83
N CYS A 90 4.29 -15.57 -12.01
CA CYS A 90 4.77 -16.89 -12.48
C CYS A 90 4.15 -18.08 -11.76
N GLY A 91 3.33 -17.86 -10.72
CA GLY A 91 2.68 -18.92 -9.95
C GLY A 91 3.61 -19.74 -9.04
N LYS A 92 4.92 -19.47 -9.04
CA LYS A 92 5.88 -20.10 -8.12
C LYS A 92 5.83 -19.47 -6.73
N TYR A 93 6.57 -20.03 -5.77
CA TYR A 93 6.72 -19.41 -4.45
C TYR A 93 7.27 -17.98 -4.55
N GLY A 94 6.65 -17.07 -3.81
CA GLY A 94 7.04 -15.67 -3.69
C GLY A 94 7.14 -15.26 -2.23
N ASP A 95 8.17 -14.49 -1.90
CA ASP A 95 8.42 -13.96 -0.57
C ASP A 95 8.58 -12.44 -0.55
N THR A 96 8.45 -11.77 -1.70
CA THR A 96 8.47 -10.31 -1.85
C THR A 96 7.10 -9.76 -2.21
N ILE A 97 6.99 -8.43 -2.17
CA ILE A 97 5.82 -7.72 -2.68
C ILE A 97 6.26 -6.82 -3.82
N ASP A 98 5.40 -6.67 -4.82
CA ASP A 98 5.61 -5.79 -5.97
C ASP A 98 4.33 -4.99 -6.25
N HIS A 99 4.48 -3.89 -7.00
CA HIS A 99 3.38 -3.02 -7.41
C HIS A 99 2.93 -3.37 -8.83
N LEU A 100 1.62 -3.57 -9.02
CA LEU A 100 1.01 -3.79 -10.34
C LEU A 100 1.21 -2.55 -11.23
N LEU A 101 0.80 -1.38 -10.75
CA LEU A 101 1.19 -0.09 -11.31
C LEU A 101 2.50 0.35 -10.63
N PRO A 102 3.62 0.55 -11.36
CA PRO A 102 4.88 0.99 -10.76
C PRO A 102 4.74 2.31 -10.01
N ARG A 103 5.52 2.50 -8.93
CA ARG A 103 5.54 3.77 -8.17
C ARG A 103 5.87 4.98 -9.05
N ALA A 104 6.79 4.81 -10.01
CA ALA A 104 7.17 5.88 -10.95
C ALA A 104 5.99 6.32 -11.84
N LYS A 105 5.03 5.42 -12.11
CA LYS A 105 3.82 5.68 -12.90
C LYS A 105 2.60 6.01 -12.01
N GLY A 106 2.83 6.40 -10.74
CA GLY A 106 1.77 6.80 -9.81
C GLY A 106 1.20 5.69 -8.93
N GLY A 107 1.73 4.47 -9.01
CA GLY A 107 1.27 3.36 -8.17
C GLY A 107 1.55 3.56 -6.68
N HIS A 108 0.53 3.38 -5.85
CA HIS A 108 0.65 3.53 -4.40
C HIS A 108 0.80 2.19 -3.68
N THR A 109 1.39 2.21 -2.49
CA THR A 109 1.51 1.02 -1.63
C THR A 109 0.20 0.76 -0.90
N THR A 110 -0.69 0.02 -1.56
CA THR A 110 -2.04 -0.30 -1.10
C THR A 110 -2.33 -1.79 -1.30
N PRO A 111 -3.28 -2.35 -0.54
CA PRO A 111 -3.75 -3.72 -0.78
C PRO A 111 -4.17 -3.98 -2.23
N VAL A 112 -4.76 -3.00 -2.93
CA VAL A 112 -5.23 -3.19 -4.31
C VAL A 112 -4.07 -3.23 -5.31
N ASN A 113 -3.05 -2.40 -5.12
CA ASN A 113 -1.95 -2.28 -6.07
C ASN A 113 -0.73 -3.17 -5.75
N CYS A 114 -0.65 -3.76 -4.56
CA CYS A 114 0.46 -4.64 -4.18
C CYS A 114 0.08 -6.12 -4.23
N VAL A 115 0.98 -6.94 -4.76
CA VAL A 115 0.84 -8.40 -4.89
C VAL A 115 2.08 -9.13 -4.39
N CYS A 116 1.95 -10.40 -4.05
CA CYS A 116 3.07 -11.30 -3.81
C CYS A 116 3.86 -11.55 -5.11
N ALA A 117 5.18 -11.49 -5.02
CA ALA A 117 6.11 -11.75 -6.12
C ALA A 117 7.29 -12.61 -5.65
N CYS A 118 7.92 -13.32 -6.59
CA CYS A 118 9.24 -13.92 -6.35
C CYS A 118 10.34 -12.90 -6.67
N ASN A 119 11.54 -13.11 -6.12
CA ASN A 119 12.68 -12.22 -6.37
C ASN A 119 13.00 -12.08 -7.87
N GLU A 120 12.96 -13.17 -8.63
CA GLU A 120 13.25 -13.16 -10.08
C GLU A 120 12.30 -12.26 -10.86
N CYS A 121 10.97 -12.42 -10.69
CA CYS A 121 9.98 -11.61 -11.39
C CYS A 121 10.03 -10.14 -10.96
N ASN A 122 10.23 -9.89 -9.66
CA ASN A 122 10.32 -8.54 -9.12
C ASN A 122 11.54 -7.78 -9.68
N GLN A 123 12.70 -8.44 -9.78
CA GLN A 123 13.90 -7.84 -10.39
C GLN A 123 13.72 -7.62 -11.89
N SER A 124 13.20 -8.61 -12.62
CA SER A 124 12.96 -8.47 -14.07
C SER A 124 12.01 -7.34 -14.43
N LYS A 125 11.04 -7.01 -13.56
CA LYS A 125 10.20 -5.84 -13.73
C LYS A 125 10.95 -4.54 -13.43
N ALA A 126 11.74 -4.51 -12.36
CA ALA A 126 12.57 -3.36 -12.02
C ALA A 126 13.58 -3.03 -13.13
N ASP A 127 14.20 -4.04 -13.74
CA ASP A 127 15.15 -3.87 -14.86
C ASP A 127 14.46 -3.30 -16.10
N ARG A 128 13.23 -3.76 -16.43
CA ARG A 128 12.45 -3.22 -17.55
C ARG A 128 11.98 -1.79 -17.31
N ASP A 129 11.52 -1.48 -16.10
CA ASP A 129 11.14 -0.12 -15.71
C ASP A 129 12.36 0.83 -15.80
N LEU A 130 13.58 0.34 -15.50
CA LEU A 130 14.83 1.10 -15.63
C LEU A 130 15.26 1.28 -17.10
N GLU A 131 15.14 0.25 -17.93
CA GLU A 131 15.49 0.30 -19.35
C GLU A 131 14.57 1.24 -20.14
N GLU A 132 13.26 1.25 -19.84
CA GLU A 132 12.30 2.24 -20.37
C GLU A 132 12.66 3.68 -19.92
N PHE A 133 13.18 3.83 -18.70
CA PHE A 133 13.60 5.13 -18.16
C PHE A 133 14.92 5.64 -18.78
N ILE A 134 15.87 4.75 -19.05
CA ILE A 134 17.16 5.10 -19.70
C ILE A 134 17.00 5.30 -21.21
N GLY A 135 16.02 4.64 -21.84
CA GLY A 135 15.74 4.73 -23.29
C GLY A 135 14.82 5.86 -23.75
N SER A 136 14.38 6.75 -22.87
CA SER A 136 13.45 7.86 -23.21
C SER A 136 14.11 9.25 -23.13
N ALA A 137 15.44 9.31 -23.08
CA ALA A 137 16.21 10.56 -23.08
C ALA A 137 16.88 10.76 -24.45
N GLU A 138 16.09 11.04 -25.48
CA GLU A 138 16.55 11.62 -26.75
C GLU A 138 15.67 12.82 -27.14
#